data_AF-A0A183FVM2-F1
#
_entry.id   AF-A0A183FVM2-F1
#
_cell.length_a   1.000
_cell.length_b   1.000
_cell.length_c   1.000
_cell.angle_alpha   90.00
_cell.angle_beta   90.00
_cell.angle_gamma   90.00
#
_symmetry.space_group_name_H-M   'P 1'
#
loop_
_entity.id
_entity.type
_entity.pdbx_description
1 polymer ?
#
loop_
_entity_poly.entity_id
_entity_poly.type
_entity_poly.pdbx_seq_one_letter_code
_entity_poly.pdbx_strand_id
1 'polypeptide(L)'
;MMALDFMISKKKPLRDIGAKLILADDALARTRLEKLRWRCTKCELIDYLPALVNKDGIYRGYDNETNILYIDKNNHLTQFAKERVQPIFDEIASRFEHR
;
A
#
# COMPACT_ATOMS: atom_id res chain seq x y z
N MET A 1 12.18 11.68 -4.99
CA MET A 1 13.27 10.71 -5.28
C MET A 1 12.61 9.41 -5.71
N MET A 2 12.84 8.92 -6.93
CA MET A 2 12.27 7.64 -7.36
C MET A 2 13.12 6.47 -6.83
N ALA A 3 12.49 5.31 -6.64
CA ALA A 3 13.15 4.10 -6.17
C ALA A 3 14.33 3.68 -7.06
N LEU A 4 14.14 3.72 -8.38
CA LEU A 4 15.18 3.38 -9.34
C LEU A 4 16.37 4.33 -9.27
N ASP A 5 16.11 5.64 -9.16
CA ASP A 5 17.17 6.66 -9.02
C ASP A 5 18.01 6.42 -7.77
N PHE A 6 17.38 6.05 -6.65
CA PHE A 6 18.10 5.72 -5.42
C PHE A 6 19.02 4.52 -5.60
N MET A 7 18.50 3.41 -6.13
CA MET A 7 19.28 2.18 -6.31
C MET A 7 20.47 2.40 -7.25
N ILE A 8 20.25 3.08 -8.37
CA ILE A 8 21.31 3.35 -9.36
C ILE A 8 22.33 4.36 -8.82
N SER A 9 21.88 5.51 -8.32
CA SER A 9 22.78 6.60 -7.92
C SER A 9 23.55 6.31 -6.63
N LYS A 10 22.93 5.60 -5.67
CA LYS A 10 23.56 5.28 -4.38
C LYS A 10 24.23 3.92 -4.35
N LYS A 11 24.00 3.06 -5.35
CA LYS A 11 24.47 1.66 -5.37
C LYS A 11 24.11 0.91 -4.09
N LYS A 12 22.90 1.16 -3.58
CA LYS A 12 22.37 0.59 -2.34
C LYS A 12 21.05 -0.13 -2.61
N PRO A 13 20.74 -1.22 -1.87
CA PRO A 13 19.45 -1.87 -1.97
C PRO A 13 18.35 -0.93 -1.42
N LEU A 14 17.13 -1.12 -1.91
CA LEU A 14 15.97 -0.29 -1.58
C LEU A 14 15.68 -0.26 -0.07
N ARG A 15 15.93 -1.35 0.67
CA ARG A 15 15.85 -1.39 2.15
C ARG A 15 16.60 -0.26 2.87
N ASP A 16 17.69 0.24 2.28
CA ASP A 16 18.48 1.33 2.88
C ASP A 16 17.80 2.70 2.72
N ILE A 17 16.76 2.81 1.89
CA ILE A 17 16.03 4.06 1.66
C ILE A 17 15.07 4.39 2.81
N GLY A 18 14.70 3.40 3.62
CA GLY A 18 13.70 3.54 4.68
C GLY A 18 12.33 3.95 4.11
N ALA A 19 11.67 4.93 4.71
CA ALA A 19 10.37 5.44 4.26
C ALA A 19 10.45 6.62 3.27
N LYS A 20 11.64 6.96 2.74
CA LYS A 20 11.83 8.17 1.92
C LYS A 20 11.16 8.15 0.53
N LEU A 21 10.56 7.02 0.13
CA LEU A 21 9.67 6.97 -1.04
C LEU A 21 8.28 7.53 -0.75
N ILE A 22 7.92 7.65 0.53
CA ILE A 22 6.64 8.23 0.96
C ILE A 22 6.86 9.72 1.19
N LEU A 23 6.36 10.54 0.26
CA LEU A 23 6.53 12.00 0.29
C LEU A 23 5.53 12.71 1.22
N ALA A 24 4.35 12.13 1.41
CA ALA A 24 3.33 12.63 2.31
C ALA A 24 2.65 11.44 2.99
N ASP A 25 2.68 11.40 4.32
CA ASP A 25 1.82 10.49 5.08
C ASP A 25 0.40 11.05 5.03
N ASP A 26 -0.53 10.24 4.54
CA ASP A 26 -1.88 10.69 4.18
C ASP A 26 -2.85 10.68 5.38
N ALA A 27 -2.35 11.09 6.55
CA ALA A 27 -3.15 11.18 7.78
C ALA A 27 -4.42 12.03 7.57
N LEU A 28 -4.33 13.07 6.73
CA LEU A 28 -5.47 13.90 6.35
C LEU A 28 -6.45 13.16 5.43
N ALA A 29 -6.04 12.39 4.41
CA ALA A 29 -7.03 11.61 3.66
C ALA A 29 -7.60 10.46 4.47
N ARG A 30 -6.83 9.82 5.37
CA ARG A 30 -7.39 8.84 6.32
C ARG A 30 -8.51 9.47 7.15
N THR A 31 -8.26 10.65 7.71
CA THR A 31 -9.29 11.40 8.45
C THR A 31 -10.50 11.70 7.55
N ARG A 32 -10.29 12.09 6.29
CA ARG A 32 -11.37 12.34 5.32
C ARG A 32 -12.17 11.06 5.03
N LEU A 33 -11.52 9.93 4.81
CA LEU A 33 -12.15 8.64 4.55
C LEU A 33 -12.97 8.16 5.76
N GLU A 34 -12.44 8.31 6.97
CA GLU A 34 -13.15 8.00 8.20
C GLU A 34 -14.41 8.86 8.38
N LYS A 35 -14.32 10.16 8.07
CA LYS A 35 -15.50 11.04 8.09
C LYS A 35 -16.52 10.67 7.01
N LEU A 36 -16.09 10.24 5.83
CA LEU A 36 -17.00 9.75 4.78
C LEU A 36 -17.70 8.46 5.22
N ARG A 37 -16.95 7.51 5.78
CA ARG A 37 -17.50 6.26 6.36
C ARG A 37 -18.55 6.58 7.43
N TRP A 38 -18.24 7.48 8.36
CA TRP A 38 -19.17 7.86 9.43
C TRP A 38 -20.50 8.45 8.89
N ARG A 39 -20.46 9.15 7.76
CA ARG A 39 -21.66 9.75 7.13
C ARG A 39 -22.45 8.76 6.28
N CYS A 40 -21.81 7.72 5.73
CA CYS A 40 -22.47 6.76 4.84
C CYS A 40 -22.83 5.47 5.57
N THR A 41 -24.10 5.32 5.96
CA THR A 41 -24.60 4.14 6.68
C THR A 41 -24.67 2.85 5.84
N LYS A 42 -24.51 2.96 4.52
CA LYS A 42 -24.50 1.83 3.57
C LYS A 42 -23.12 1.53 3.00
N CYS A 43 -22.08 2.23 3.45
CA CYS A 43 -20.73 2.07 2.93
C CYS A 43 -19.85 1.29 3.91
N GLU A 44 -18.93 0.51 3.37
CA GLU A 44 -17.84 -0.12 4.11
C GLU A 44 -16.52 0.51 3.66
N LEU A 45 -15.65 0.85 4.61
CA LEU A 45 -14.28 1.26 4.31
C LEU A 45 -13.39 0.03 4.32
N ILE A 46 -12.82 -0.28 3.16
CA ILE A 46 -11.87 -1.37 3.00
C ILE A 46 -10.47 -0.76 3.00
N ASP A 47 -9.70 -1.00 4.07
CA ASP A 47 -8.30 -0.60 4.16
C ASP A 47 -7.39 -1.77 3.79
N TYR A 48 -6.79 -1.71 2.59
CA TYR A 48 -5.84 -2.72 2.14
C TYR A 48 -4.39 -2.41 2.54
N LEU A 49 -4.10 -1.23 3.09
CA LEU A 49 -2.73 -0.86 3.42
C LEU A 49 -2.05 -1.82 4.42
N PRO A 50 -2.74 -2.39 5.42
CA PRO A 50 -2.12 -3.37 6.32
C PRO A 50 -1.53 -4.60 5.60
N ALA A 51 -1.97 -4.95 4.39
CA ALA A 51 -1.36 -6.02 3.59
C ALA A 51 0.00 -5.63 2.97
N LEU A 52 0.33 -4.34 2.96
CA LEU A 52 1.52 -3.76 2.34
C LEU A 52 2.52 -3.20 3.36
N VAL A 53 2.29 -3.38 4.66
CA VAL A 53 3.26 -3.01 5.69
C VAL A 53 4.11 -4.21 6.11
N ASN A 54 5.34 -3.95 6.57
CA ASN A 54 6.18 -4.99 7.16
C ASN A 54 5.78 -5.20 8.64
N LYS A 55 6.52 -6.08 9.34
CA LYS A 55 6.29 -6.39 10.78
C LYS A 55 6.29 -5.18 11.71
N ASP A 56 6.92 -4.08 11.30
CA ASP A 56 6.97 -2.82 12.05
C ASP A 56 5.79 -1.87 11.77
N GLY A 57 4.85 -2.28 10.91
CA GLY A 57 3.66 -1.49 10.57
C GLY A 57 3.93 -0.29 9.67
N ILE A 58 5.17 -0.08 9.21
CA ILE A 58 5.53 1.09 8.40
C ILE A 58 5.40 0.76 6.92
N TYR A 59 4.49 1.47 6.24
CA TYR A 59 4.39 1.45 4.79
C TYR A 59 5.57 2.19 4.16
N ARG A 60 6.26 1.53 3.22
CA ARG A 60 7.44 2.09 2.53
C ARG A 60 7.30 2.15 1.02
N GLY A 61 6.22 1.60 0.46
CA GLY A 61 6.07 1.39 -0.98
C GLY A 61 6.89 0.22 -1.55
N TYR A 62 7.54 -0.56 -0.68
CA TYR A 62 8.28 -1.77 -1.03
C TYR A 62 8.37 -2.73 0.15
N ASP A 63 8.69 -3.98 -0.16
CA ASP A 63 8.98 -5.03 0.81
C ASP A 63 10.45 -4.97 1.26
N ASN A 64 10.68 -4.81 2.57
CA ASN A 64 12.02 -4.57 3.12
C ASN A 64 12.89 -5.83 3.17
N GLU A 65 12.28 -7.03 3.08
CA GLU A 65 12.98 -8.31 3.13
C GLU A 65 13.44 -8.72 1.73
N THR A 66 12.55 -8.64 0.74
CA THR A 66 12.75 -9.05 -0.65
C THR A 66 13.23 -7.92 -1.57
N ASN A 67 13.15 -6.66 -1.12
CA ASN A 67 13.59 -5.48 -1.86
C ASN A 67 12.75 -5.18 -3.14
N ILE A 68 11.49 -5.63 -3.16
CA ILE A 68 10.55 -5.53 -4.29
C ILE A 68 9.59 -4.35 -4.09
N LEU A 69 9.39 -3.55 -5.14
CA LEU A 69 8.46 -2.42 -5.14
C LEU A 69 6.99 -2.87 -5.17
N TYR A 70 6.17 -2.18 -4.38
CA TYR A 70 4.72 -2.38 -4.39
C TYR A 70 4.00 -1.48 -5.40
N ILE A 71 4.60 -0.35 -5.77
CA ILE A 71 4.01 0.61 -6.69
C ILE A 71 4.90 0.84 -7.92
N ASP A 72 4.28 1.03 -9.07
CA ASP A 72 4.95 1.46 -10.29
C ASP A 72 5.19 2.99 -10.29
N LYS A 73 5.78 3.50 -11.38
CA LYS A 73 6.05 4.93 -11.55
C LYS A 73 4.79 5.82 -11.61
N ASN A 74 3.61 5.22 -11.80
CA ASN A 74 2.32 5.89 -11.90
C ASN A 74 1.47 5.69 -10.63
N ASN A 75 2.04 5.15 -9.54
CA ASN A 75 1.35 4.79 -8.30
C ASN A 75 0.30 3.66 -8.44
N HIS A 76 0.40 2.80 -9.46
CA HIS A 76 -0.40 1.57 -9.51
C HIS A 76 0.28 0.45 -8.74
N LEU A 77 -0.50 -0.46 -8.17
CA LEU A 77 0.04 -1.68 -7.56
C LEU A 77 0.77 -2.53 -8.61
N THR A 78 1.97 -2.99 -8.26
CA THR A 78 2.67 -4.02 -9.04
C THR A 78 1.98 -5.37 -8.88
N GLN A 79 2.31 -6.34 -9.73
CA GLN A 79 1.81 -7.72 -9.59
C GLN A 79 2.09 -8.30 -8.20
N PHE A 80 3.26 -8.06 -7.63
CA PHE A 80 3.62 -8.50 -6.28
C PHE A 80 2.73 -7.86 -5.20
N ALA A 81 2.43 -6.56 -5.32
CA ALA A 81 1.52 -5.93 -4.37
C ALA A 81 0.07 -6.38 -4.55
N LYS A 82 -0.36 -6.61 -5.79
CA LYS A 82 -1.67 -7.19 -6.11
C LYS A 82 -1.84 -8.52 -5.38
N GLU A 83 -0.86 -9.43 -5.47
CA GLU A 83 -0.91 -10.73 -4.80
C GLU A 83 -1.07 -10.61 -3.28
N ARG A 84 -0.46 -9.60 -2.65
CA ARG A 84 -0.59 -9.36 -1.21
C ARG A 84 -1.97 -8.84 -0.82
N VAL A 85 -2.59 -7.99 -1.65
CA VAL A 85 -3.94 -7.46 -1.36
C VAL A 85 -5.05 -8.39 -1.84
N GLN A 86 -4.74 -9.37 -2.70
CA GLN A 86 -5.71 -10.29 -3.31
C GLN A 86 -6.63 -10.97 -2.29
N PRO A 87 -6.14 -11.49 -1.13
CA PRO A 87 -7.02 -12.12 -0.14
C PRO A 87 -8.15 -11.21 0.37
N ILE A 88 -7.91 -9.90 0.45
CA ILE A 88 -8.92 -8.91 0.86
C ILE A 88 -10.00 -8.81 -0.22
N PHE A 89 -9.61 -8.76 -1.48
CA PHE A 89 -10.55 -8.69 -2.61
C PHE A 89 -11.31 -10.00 -2.81
N ASP A 90 -10.67 -11.15 -2.58
CA ASP A 90 -11.33 -12.46 -2.61
C ASP A 90 -12.38 -12.56 -1.50
N GLU A 91 -12.05 -12.10 -0.29
CA GLU A 91 -13.01 -12.02 0.81
C GLU A 91 -14.21 -11.15 0.44
N ILE A 92 -13.97 -9.95 -0.12
CA ILE A 92 -15.05 -9.06 -0.57
C ILE A 92 -15.91 -9.73 -1.62
N ALA A 93 -15.31 -10.32 -2.65
CA ALA A 93 -16.02 -10.98 -3.74
C ALA A 93 -16.93 -12.11 -3.22
N SER A 94 -16.44 -12.94 -2.30
CA SER A 94 -17.20 -14.04 -1.72
C SER A 94 -18.51 -13.60 -1.04
N ARG A 95 -18.58 -12.36 -0.51
CA ARG A 95 -19.79 -11.80 0.11
C ARG A 95 -20.92 -11.54 -0.89
N PHE A 96 -20.63 -11.56 -2.18
CA PHE A 96 -21.58 -11.30 -3.27
C PHE A 96 -21.87 -12.54 -4.13
N GLU A 97 -21.14 -13.64 -3.98
CA GLU A 97 -21.34 -14.87 -4.78
C GLU A 97 -22.66 -15.61 -4.49
N HIS A 98 -23.31 -15.29 -3.37
CA HIS A 98 -24.58 -15.89 -2.94
C HIS A 98 -25.74 -14.88 -2.85
N ARG A 99 -25.60 -13.73 -3.51
CA ARG A 99 -26.65 -12.70 -3.59
C ARG A 99 -27.39 -12.72 -4.91
#